data_AF-A0A963MBB3-F1
#
_entry.id   AF-A0A963MBB3-F1
#
_cell.length_a   1.000
_cell.length_b   1.000
_cell.length_c   1.000
_cell.angle_alpha   90.00
_cell.angle_beta   90.00
_cell.angle_gamma   90.00
#
_symmetry.space_group_name_H-M   'P 1'
#
loop_
_entity.id
_entity.type
_entity.pdbx_description
1 polymer ?
#
loop_
_entity_poly.entity_id
_entity_poly.type
_entity_poly.pdbx_seq_one_letter_code
_entity_poly.pdbx_strand_id
1 'polypeptide(L)'
;LSLPLVRTVKTLVLATDELNAQGEVAKTRVWLLLLRGDHDLNEVKASKVPGLDVGFRFATVPEIVEHFGSKPGYLGPIGLKKPVTIVADREVAVMADWVCGANEEDMHLTGVNWGRDLPEPDLVADLRNVLAGDPSPDGQGELAIERGIEIGHVFYLGTKYSRAMNATFLDEDGKPKFFEMGCYGIGITRLPAAAIEQNHDERGIIWPDAIAPFTVVICPVGMDRSDAVREAAERLYTELLAAGVDVILDDRGERPGAMFADWELIGVPHRVTIGDKSLKEGQVEYQHRREGAATKVPAGEIAAFVKGRLAA
;
A
#
# COMPACT_ATOMS: atom_id res chain seq x y z
N LEU A 1 -20.86 32.95 -0.79
CA LEU A 1 -19.81 33.54 -1.64
C LEU A 1 -19.47 32.71 -2.88
N SER A 2 -19.80 31.40 -2.95
CA SER A 2 -19.56 30.52 -4.12
C SER A 2 -18.16 30.66 -4.71
N LEU A 3 -17.16 30.79 -3.83
CA LEU A 3 -15.77 30.98 -4.24
C LEU A 3 -15.11 29.61 -4.47
N PRO A 4 -14.18 29.51 -5.42
CA PRO A 4 -13.31 28.35 -5.54
C PRO A 4 -12.52 28.10 -4.26
N LEU A 5 -12.35 26.84 -3.86
CA LEU A 5 -11.60 26.46 -2.65
C LEU A 5 -10.14 26.92 -2.70
N VAL A 6 -9.55 27.09 -3.88
CA VAL A 6 -8.20 27.65 -4.05
C VAL A 6 -8.05 29.07 -3.52
N ARG A 7 -9.16 29.78 -3.27
CA ARG A 7 -9.18 31.13 -2.68
C ARG A 7 -9.40 31.13 -1.17
N THR A 8 -9.63 29.97 -0.57
CA THR A 8 -9.86 29.84 0.87
C THR A 8 -8.65 29.21 1.55
N VAL A 9 -8.48 29.54 2.82
CA VAL A 9 -7.49 28.93 3.72
C VAL A 9 -8.24 28.14 4.78
N LYS A 10 -7.98 26.84 4.79
CA LYS A 10 -8.43 25.87 5.79
C LYS A 10 -7.51 25.95 7.00
N THR A 11 -8.11 26.06 8.18
CA THR A 11 -7.39 26.08 9.46
C THR A 11 -7.55 24.75 10.18
N LEU A 12 -6.45 24.17 10.63
CA LEU A 12 -6.42 22.95 11.44
C LEU A 12 -5.74 23.26 12.76
N VAL A 13 -6.43 22.99 13.88
CA VAL A 13 -5.90 23.29 15.21
C VAL A 13 -5.37 22.01 15.83
N LEU A 14 -4.07 21.97 16.07
CA LEU A 14 -3.38 20.86 16.73
C LEU A 14 -2.92 21.29 18.13
N ALA A 15 -2.62 20.29 18.95
CA ALA A 15 -2.12 20.48 20.29
C ALA A 15 -0.99 19.48 20.59
N THR A 16 -0.01 19.93 21.36
CA THR A 16 1.07 19.09 21.90
C THR A 16 1.11 19.28 23.41
N ASP A 17 1.24 18.17 24.14
CA ASP A 17 1.19 18.15 25.60
C ASP A 17 2.57 17.86 26.18
N GLU A 18 3.01 18.69 27.13
CA GLU A 18 4.15 18.40 27.99
C GLU A 18 3.64 17.68 29.24
N LEU A 19 4.16 16.47 29.50
CA LEU A 19 3.76 15.67 30.65
C LEU A 19 4.66 15.93 31.86
N ASN A 20 4.08 15.92 33.07
CA ASN A 20 4.84 15.92 34.32
C ASN A 20 5.43 14.53 34.62
N ALA A 21 6.19 14.42 35.72
CA ALA A 21 6.80 13.15 36.15
C ALA A 21 5.78 12.05 36.50
N GLN A 22 4.51 12.42 36.70
CA GLN A 22 3.40 11.51 36.99
C GLN A 22 2.62 11.12 35.72
N GLY A 23 3.02 11.63 34.55
CA GLY A 23 2.38 11.36 33.26
C GLY A 23 1.13 12.19 32.98
N GLU A 24 0.86 13.23 33.77
CA GLU A 24 -0.28 14.13 33.60
C GLU A 24 0.12 15.33 32.74
N VAL A 25 -0.85 15.91 32.00
CA VAL A 25 -0.61 17.09 31.17
C VAL A 25 -0.28 18.30 32.05
N ALA A 26 0.98 18.72 32.02
CA ALA A 26 1.48 19.89 32.73
C ALA A 26 1.23 21.18 31.95
N LYS A 27 1.34 21.10 30.62
CA LYS A 27 1.19 22.25 29.73
C LYS A 27 0.77 21.78 28.35
N THR A 28 -0.16 22.50 27.74
CA THR A 28 -0.56 22.30 26.34
C THR A 28 -0.12 23.49 25.51
N ARG A 29 0.45 23.22 24.33
CA ARG A 29 0.72 24.22 23.30
C ARG A 29 -0.24 24.00 22.14
N VAL A 30 -0.93 25.07 21.74
CA VAL A 30 -1.87 25.06 20.61
C VAL A 30 -1.19 25.58 19.36
N TRP A 31 -1.41 24.87 18.25
CA TRP A 31 -0.85 25.11 16.94
C TRP A 31 -1.97 25.36 15.94
N LEU A 32 -1.75 26.29 15.00
CA LEU A 32 -2.66 26.58 13.91
C LEU A 32 -1.95 26.29 12.59
N LEU A 33 -2.35 25.20 11.95
CA LEU A 33 -1.85 24.83 10.62
C LEU A 33 -2.77 25.43 9.56
N LEU A 34 -2.18 26.11 8.58
CA LEU A 34 -2.90 26.76 7.49
C LEU A 34 -2.62 26.02 6.17
N LEU A 35 -3.68 25.51 5.54
CA LEU A 35 -3.62 24.88 4.21
C LEU A 35 -4.59 25.59 3.27
N ARG A 36 -4.36 25.50 1.96
CA ARG A 36 -5.33 25.97 0.96
C ARG A 36 -6.60 25.11 1.03
N GLY A 37 -7.76 25.67 0.74
CA GLY A 37 -9.06 25.04 0.99
C GLY A 37 -9.25 23.68 0.30
N ASP A 38 -8.62 23.49 -0.85
CA ASP A 38 -8.61 22.28 -1.68
C ASP A 38 -7.53 21.25 -1.28
N HIS A 39 -6.72 21.54 -0.27
CA HIS A 39 -5.65 20.66 0.20
C HIS A 39 -6.00 20.01 1.55
N ASP A 40 -5.51 18.80 1.75
CA ASP A 40 -5.64 18.05 3.00
C ASP A 40 -4.30 17.87 3.71
N LEU A 41 -4.35 17.83 5.03
CA LEU A 41 -3.18 17.67 5.88
C LEU A 41 -2.54 16.30 5.67
N ASN A 42 -1.22 16.31 5.51
CA ASN A 42 -0.39 15.14 5.66
C ASN A 42 0.14 15.10 7.10
N GLU A 43 -0.46 14.26 7.93
CA GLU A 43 -0.09 14.12 9.35
C GLU A 43 1.37 13.62 9.54
N VAL A 44 1.91 12.86 8.58
CA VAL A 44 3.31 12.40 8.59
C VAL A 44 4.28 13.54 8.29
N LYS A 45 3.90 14.53 7.48
CA LYS A 45 4.68 15.75 7.28
C LYS A 45 4.54 16.67 8.48
N ALA A 46 3.33 16.81 9.03
CA ALA A 46 3.09 17.59 10.24
C ALA A 46 3.93 17.08 11.43
N SER A 47 4.07 15.76 11.61
CA SER A 47 4.91 15.18 12.68
C SER A 47 6.40 15.44 12.51
N LYS A 48 6.86 15.99 11.38
CA LYS A 48 8.26 16.38 11.16
C LYS A 48 8.51 17.87 11.43
N VAL A 49 7.47 18.64 11.72
CA VAL A 49 7.59 20.04 12.10
C VAL A 49 8.17 20.12 13.52
N PRO A 50 9.23 20.92 13.76
CA PRO A 50 9.82 21.06 15.08
C PRO A 50 8.78 21.46 16.15
N GLY A 51 8.67 20.64 17.19
CA GLY A 51 7.70 20.80 18.27
C GLY A 51 6.42 19.99 18.08
N LEU A 52 6.10 19.51 16.87
CA LEU A 52 5.05 18.50 16.62
C LEU A 52 5.62 17.06 16.59
N ASP A 53 6.94 16.93 16.49
CA ASP A 53 7.69 15.66 16.45
C ASP A 53 7.71 14.89 17.78
N VAL A 54 7.29 15.56 18.86
CA VAL A 54 7.05 14.95 20.18
C VAL A 54 5.72 14.18 20.27
N GLY A 55 4.93 14.20 19.19
CA GLY A 55 3.57 13.67 19.14
C GLY A 55 2.54 14.78 19.35
N PHE A 56 1.50 14.78 18.52
CA PHE A 56 0.44 15.78 18.55
C PHE A 56 -0.94 15.11 18.50
N ARG A 57 -1.96 15.89 18.84
CA ARG A 57 -3.38 15.55 18.67
C ARG A 57 -4.11 16.74 18.06
N PHE A 58 -5.32 16.52 17.56
CA PHE A 58 -6.23 17.63 17.30
C PHE A 58 -6.61 18.31 18.62
N ALA A 59 -6.68 19.65 18.59
CA ALA A 59 -7.13 20.41 19.74
C ALA A 59 -8.59 20.07 20.06
N THR A 60 -8.90 20.01 21.35
CA THR A 60 -10.24 19.81 21.85
C THR A 60 -11.08 21.08 21.66
N VAL A 61 -12.40 20.95 21.63
CA VAL A 61 -13.30 22.11 21.52
C VAL A 61 -13.07 23.16 22.61
N PRO A 62 -12.88 22.81 23.90
CA PRO A 62 -12.55 23.79 24.93
C PRO A 62 -11.27 24.59 24.64
N GLU A 63 -10.19 23.94 24.21
CA GLU A 63 -8.93 24.61 23.85
C GLU A 63 -9.12 25.55 22.64
N ILE A 64 -9.90 25.11 21.65
CA ILE A 64 -10.26 25.94 20.49
C ILE A 64 -11.04 27.18 20.93
N VAL A 65 -12.09 27.02 21.74
CA VAL A 65 -12.89 28.15 22.23
C VAL A 65 -12.04 29.09 23.08
N GLU A 66 -11.13 28.58 23.88
CA GLU A 66 -10.23 29.37 24.72
C GLU A 66 -9.24 30.22 23.90
N HIS A 67 -8.71 29.67 22.80
CA HIS A 67 -7.72 30.36 21.97
C HIS A 67 -8.33 31.26 20.89
N PHE A 68 -9.45 30.85 20.32
CA PHE A 68 -10.06 31.53 19.17
C PHE A 68 -11.31 32.32 19.56
N GLY A 69 -11.97 31.97 20.67
CA GLY A 69 -13.25 32.58 21.06
C GLY A 69 -14.45 32.14 20.22
N SER A 70 -14.26 31.13 19.35
CA SER A 70 -15.29 30.59 18.45
C SER A 70 -15.19 29.08 18.33
N LYS A 71 -16.25 28.45 17.84
CA LYS A 71 -16.32 27.01 17.62
C LYS A 71 -15.68 26.62 16.28
N PRO A 72 -15.30 25.34 16.09
CA PRO A 72 -14.81 24.84 14.80
C PRO A 72 -15.76 25.20 13.64
N GLY A 73 -15.18 25.53 12.49
CA GLY A 73 -15.91 25.95 11.29
C GLY A 73 -15.75 27.43 10.92
N TYR A 74 -15.34 28.27 11.87
CA TYR A 74 -15.17 29.72 11.66
C TYR A 74 -13.81 30.25 12.15
N LEU A 75 -12.83 29.35 12.26
CA LEU A 75 -11.53 29.66 12.84
C LEU A 75 -10.61 30.34 11.80
N GLY A 76 -9.82 31.29 12.28
CA GLY A 76 -8.86 32.04 11.47
C GLY A 76 -7.67 32.53 12.30
N PRO A 77 -6.59 32.97 11.64
CA PRO A 77 -5.39 33.44 12.32
C PRO A 77 -5.48 34.87 12.88
N ILE A 78 -6.55 35.63 12.57
CA ILE A 78 -6.70 37.04 12.96
C ILE A 78 -7.58 37.17 14.20
N GLY A 79 -7.17 38.00 15.18
CA GLY A 79 -8.00 38.31 16.34
C GLY A 79 -8.07 37.20 17.41
N LEU A 80 -7.02 36.37 17.51
CA LEU A 80 -6.92 35.30 18.50
C LEU A 80 -7.02 35.84 19.94
N LYS A 81 -7.69 35.10 20.82
CA LYS A 81 -7.80 35.40 22.26
C LYS A 81 -6.55 35.01 23.04
N LYS A 82 -5.90 33.93 22.64
CA LYS A 82 -4.60 33.49 23.17
C LYS A 82 -3.66 33.14 22.03
N PRO A 83 -2.34 33.33 22.22
CA PRO A 83 -1.38 33.01 21.18
C PRO A 83 -1.44 31.53 20.80
N VAL A 84 -1.24 31.26 19.52
CA VAL A 84 -1.02 29.92 18.95
C VAL A 84 0.24 29.99 18.10
N THR A 85 0.89 28.86 17.86
CA THR A 85 1.98 28.80 16.87
C THR A 85 1.40 28.53 15.49
N ILE A 86 1.61 29.46 14.56
CA ILE A 86 1.07 29.41 13.20
C ILE A 86 2.10 28.76 12.27
N VAL A 87 1.70 27.65 11.64
CA VAL A 87 2.50 26.98 10.63
C VAL A 87 1.73 27.02 9.31
N ALA A 88 2.27 27.71 8.30
CA ALA A 88 1.64 27.78 6.99
C ALA A 88 2.22 26.72 6.06
N ASP A 89 1.35 26.04 5.31
CA ASP A 89 1.77 25.27 4.14
C ASP A 89 2.43 26.21 3.11
N ARG A 90 3.40 25.69 2.35
CA ARG A 90 4.12 26.45 1.31
C ARG A 90 3.20 27.20 0.37
N GLU A 91 2.06 26.61 0.01
CA GLU A 91 1.08 27.26 -0.87
C GLU A 91 0.46 28.49 -0.19
N VAL A 92 0.07 28.39 1.08
CA VAL A 92 -0.58 29.48 1.83
C VAL A 92 0.39 30.63 2.12
N ALA A 93 1.67 30.32 2.35
CA ALA A 93 2.70 31.32 2.60
C ALA A 93 2.86 32.32 1.44
N VAL A 94 2.50 31.94 0.21
CA VAL A 94 2.59 32.80 -0.99
C VAL A 94 1.22 33.26 -1.50
N MET A 95 0.13 32.95 -0.80
CA MET A 95 -1.22 33.39 -1.17
C MET A 95 -1.45 34.87 -0.80
N ALA A 96 -2.28 35.53 -1.61
CA ALA A 96 -2.77 36.88 -1.38
C ALA A 96 -4.31 36.92 -1.51
N ASP A 97 -4.93 37.92 -0.89
CA ASP A 97 -6.37 38.18 -0.93
C ASP A 97 -7.26 36.96 -0.63
N TRP A 98 -6.85 36.14 0.34
CA TRP A 98 -7.50 34.88 0.66
C TRP A 98 -8.64 35.03 1.67
N VAL A 99 -9.41 33.96 1.83
CA VAL A 99 -10.57 33.89 2.72
C VAL A 99 -10.31 32.91 3.86
N CYS A 100 -10.59 33.28 5.10
CA CYS A 100 -10.54 32.39 6.27
C CYS A 100 -11.68 32.67 7.24
N GLY A 101 -11.82 31.85 8.28
CA GLY A 101 -12.76 32.13 9.35
C GLY A 101 -12.44 33.44 10.08
N ALA A 102 -13.46 34.09 10.63
CA ALA A 102 -13.32 35.38 11.31
C ALA A 102 -13.16 35.25 12.84
N ASN A 103 -13.07 34.03 13.37
CA ASN A 103 -13.18 33.73 14.80
C ASN A 103 -14.49 34.22 15.43
N GLU A 104 -15.56 34.23 14.62
CA GLU A 104 -16.93 34.56 15.00
C GLU A 104 -17.88 33.64 14.24
N GLU A 105 -18.92 33.14 14.91
CA GLU A 105 -19.87 32.22 14.32
C GLU A 105 -20.54 32.83 13.09
N ASP A 106 -20.66 32.04 12.02
CA ASP A 106 -21.21 32.42 10.72
C ASP A 106 -20.46 33.52 9.95
N MET A 107 -19.25 33.88 10.39
CA MET A 107 -18.46 34.96 9.80
C MET A 107 -17.12 34.49 9.23
N HIS A 108 -16.74 35.08 8.10
CA HIS A 108 -15.45 34.86 7.43
C HIS A 108 -14.85 36.20 7.02
N LEU A 109 -13.52 36.28 7.02
CA LEU A 109 -12.76 37.42 6.49
C LEU A 109 -12.40 37.15 5.03
N THR A 110 -12.43 38.19 4.20
CA THR A 110 -12.09 38.11 2.78
C THR A 110 -11.00 39.11 2.43
N GLY A 111 -10.16 38.77 1.46
CA GLY A 111 -9.10 39.66 1.01
C GLY A 111 -7.94 39.73 2.01
N VAL A 112 -7.74 38.68 2.82
CA VAL A 112 -6.71 38.64 3.86
C VAL A 112 -5.32 38.56 3.22
N ASN A 113 -4.37 39.31 3.76
CA ASN A 113 -2.98 39.36 3.32
C ASN A 113 -2.00 39.33 4.50
N TRP A 114 -0.92 38.57 4.33
CA TRP A 114 0.27 38.62 5.18
C TRP A 114 0.85 40.05 5.23
N GLY A 115 1.43 40.41 6.37
CA GLY A 115 1.97 41.74 6.67
C GLY A 115 0.91 42.80 6.95
N ARG A 116 -0.13 42.92 6.09
CA ARG A 116 -1.19 43.93 6.23
C ARG A 116 -2.16 43.61 7.36
N ASP A 117 -2.70 42.40 7.37
CA ASP A 117 -3.77 42.01 8.30
C ASP A 117 -3.27 41.12 9.44
N LEU A 118 -2.18 40.39 9.21
CA LEU A 118 -1.51 39.53 10.19
C LEU A 118 -0.01 39.41 9.89
N PRO A 119 0.85 39.19 10.91
CA PRO A 119 2.27 38.91 10.70
C PRO A 119 2.51 37.65 9.87
N GLU A 120 3.69 37.54 9.27
CA GLU A 120 4.17 36.29 8.65
C GLU A 120 4.08 35.09 9.62
N PRO A 121 3.88 33.85 9.12
CA PRO A 121 3.75 32.67 9.97
C PRO A 121 5.03 32.39 10.77
N ASP A 122 4.89 31.76 11.95
CA ASP A 122 6.04 31.36 12.77
C ASP A 122 6.94 30.36 12.03
N LEU A 123 6.35 29.53 11.16
CA LEU A 123 7.06 28.60 10.30
C LEU A 123 6.31 28.37 8.97
N VAL A 124 7.06 28.23 7.89
CA VAL A 124 6.58 27.70 6.62
C VAL A 124 7.07 26.26 6.46
N ALA A 125 6.15 25.32 6.22
CA ALA A 125 6.46 23.90 6.08
C ALA A 125 5.68 23.27 4.91
N ASP A 126 6.16 22.12 4.42
CA ASP A 126 5.36 21.27 3.54
C ASP A 126 4.38 20.47 4.41
N LEU A 127 3.08 20.77 4.33
CA LEU A 127 2.07 20.20 5.22
C LEU A 127 1.02 19.38 4.47
N ARG A 128 0.84 19.62 3.17
CA ARG A 128 -0.25 19.01 2.40
C ARG A 128 0.08 17.62 1.84
N ASN A 129 -0.95 16.83 1.58
CA ASN A 129 -0.86 15.73 0.63
C ASN A 129 -0.65 16.28 -0.78
N VAL A 130 0.09 15.54 -1.60
CA VAL A 130 0.19 15.82 -3.03
C VAL A 130 -1.10 15.37 -3.72
N LEU A 131 -1.42 16.02 -4.84
CA LEU A 131 -2.51 15.67 -5.74
C LEU A 131 -1.95 15.16 -7.06
N ALA A 132 -2.73 14.35 -7.77
CA ALA A 132 -2.37 13.96 -9.13
C ALA A 132 -2.29 15.21 -10.03
N GLY A 133 -1.22 15.33 -10.80
CA GLY A 133 -0.93 16.52 -11.61
C GLY A 133 -0.10 17.60 -10.90
N ASP A 134 0.20 17.45 -9.59
CA ASP A 134 1.16 18.34 -8.94
C ASP A 134 2.55 18.24 -9.62
N PRO A 135 3.31 19.35 -9.72
CA PRO A 135 4.67 19.31 -10.24
C PRO A 135 5.56 18.36 -9.44
N SER A 136 6.36 17.55 -10.14
CA SER A 136 7.32 16.67 -9.49
C SER A 136 8.35 17.50 -8.69
N PRO A 137 8.70 17.08 -7.45
CA PRO A 137 9.65 17.82 -6.61
C PRO A 137 11.08 17.85 -7.16
N ASP A 138 11.40 17.00 -8.15
CA ASP A 138 12.68 17.02 -8.88
C ASP A 138 12.67 17.94 -10.12
N GLY A 139 11.54 18.62 -10.38
CA GLY A 139 11.35 19.52 -11.50
C GLY A 139 11.04 18.84 -12.83
N GLN A 140 10.84 17.51 -12.85
CA GLN A 140 10.64 16.73 -14.07
C GLN A 140 9.23 16.15 -14.13
N GLY A 141 8.33 16.81 -14.87
CA GLY A 141 6.97 16.35 -15.11
C GLY A 141 6.03 16.54 -13.91
N GLU A 142 4.99 15.71 -13.85
CA GLU A 142 3.91 15.78 -12.89
C GLU A 142 3.74 14.45 -12.14
N LEU A 143 3.19 14.52 -10.93
CA LEU A 143 2.96 13.35 -10.09
C LEU A 143 1.71 12.58 -10.54
N ALA A 144 1.88 11.29 -10.80
CA ALA A 144 0.78 10.33 -10.88
C ALA A 144 0.57 9.63 -9.53
N ILE A 145 -0.67 9.29 -9.20
CA ILE A 145 -1.02 8.56 -7.97
C ILE A 145 -1.57 7.20 -8.35
N GLU A 146 -0.87 6.15 -7.92
CA GLU A 146 -1.28 4.76 -8.08
C GLU A 146 -1.52 4.11 -6.73
N ARG A 147 -2.29 3.01 -6.72
CA ARG A 147 -2.54 2.22 -5.52
C ARG A 147 -1.53 1.08 -5.46
N GLY A 148 -0.80 0.99 -4.36
CA GLY A 148 0.16 -0.08 -4.10
C GLY A 148 -0.15 -0.82 -2.81
N ILE A 149 0.18 -2.10 -2.78
CA ILE A 149 0.24 -2.90 -1.55
C ILE A 149 1.70 -2.97 -1.14
N GLU A 150 2.04 -2.45 0.04
CA GLU A 150 3.40 -2.54 0.57
C GLU A 150 3.72 -4.00 0.92
N ILE A 151 4.57 -4.66 0.13
CA ILE A 151 5.04 -6.03 0.38
C ILE A 151 6.36 -6.10 1.14
N GLY A 152 7.06 -4.97 1.26
CA GLY A 152 8.32 -4.88 1.99
C GLY A 152 8.75 -3.44 2.21
N HIS A 153 9.65 -3.26 3.17
CA HIS A 153 10.18 -1.96 3.58
C HIS A 153 11.63 -2.10 4.02
N VAL A 154 12.44 -1.10 3.68
CA VAL A 154 13.83 -0.98 4.12
C VAL A 154 14.00 0.31 4.92
N PHE A 155 14.57 0.22 6.11
CA PHE A 155 14.80 1.39 6.96
C PHE A 155 16.28 1.54 7.30
N TYR A 156 16.79 2.76 7.16
CA TYR A 156 17.98 3.19 7.86
C TYR A 156 17.59 3.64 9.27
N LEU A 157 17.98 2.85 10.29
CA LEU A 157 17.64 3.11 11.69
C LEU A 157 18.67 4.00 12.38
N GLY A 158 19.83 4.20 11.74
CA GLY A 158 20.98 4.87 12.32
C GLY A 158 21.37 4.24 13.66
N THR A 159 21.63 5.07 14.66
CA THR A 159 21.97 4.63 16.01
C THR A 159 20.78 4.58 16.99
N LYS A 160 19.53 4.61 16.50
CA LYS A 160 18.34 4.73 17.38
C LYS A 160 18.28 3.63 18.45
N TYR A 161 18.44 2.37 18.04
CA TYR A 161 18.36 1.23 18.95
C TYR A 161 19.68 0.98 19.67
N SER A 162 20.80 1.10 18.98
CA SER A 162 22.12 0.89 19.58
C SER A 162 22.40 1.85 20.73
N ARG A 163 21.96 3.12 20.65
CA ARG A 163 22.02 4.06 21.79
C ARG A 163 21.15 3.61 22.96
N ALA A 164 19.89 3.28 22.70
CA ALA A 164 18.93 2.89 23.74
C ALA A 164 19.35 1.59 24.47
N MET A 165 19.99 0.66 23.76
CA MET A 165 20.44 -0.63 24.29
C MET A 165 21.91 -0.64 24.72
N ASN A 166 22.62 0.49 24.60
CA ASN A 166 24.06 0.60 24.82
C ASN A 166 24.91 -0.41 24.01
N ALA A 167 24.51 -0.71 22.77
CA ALA A 167 25.21 -1.63 21.89
C ALA A 167 26.34 -0.90 21.13
N THR A 168 27.59 -1.21 21.48
CA THR A 168 28.78 -0.52 20.97
C THR A 168 29.82 -1.48 20.41
N PHE A 169 30.71 -0.98 19.55
CA PHE A 169 31.93 -1.64 19.09
C PHE A 169 33.12 -0.69 19.24
N LEU A 170 34.34 -1.25 19.25
CA LEU A 170 35.57 -0.47 19.23
C LEU A 170 35.89 -0.09 17.78
N ASP A 171 35.88 1.21 17.48
CA ASP A 171 36.21 1.71 16.14
C ASP A 171 37.73 1.75 15.90
N GLU A 172 38.15 2.07 14.67
CA GLU A 172 39.56 2.15 14.26
C GLU A 172 40.41 3.09 15.13
N ASP A 173 39.79 4.12 15.73
CA ASP A 173 40.45 5.06 16.66
C ASP A 173 40.52 4.55 18.11
N GLY A 174 40.10 3.30 18.36
CA GLY A 174 40.09 2.69 19.68
C GLY A 174 39.00 3.25 20.60
N LYS A 175 37.98 3.92 20.06
CA LYS A 175 36.88 4.48 20.87
C LYS A 175 35.58 3.68 20.67
N PRO A 176 34.77 3.53 21.74
CA PRO A 176 33.43 2.95 21.59
C PRO A 176 32.55 3.82 20.68
N LYS A 177 31.98 3.22 19.64
CA LYS A 177 30.94 3.81 18.81
C LYS A 177 29.70 2.92 18.81
N PHE A 178 28.53 3.54 18.68
CA PHE A 178 27.27 2.81 18.55
C PHE A 178 27.17 2.19 17.16
N PHE A 179 26.57 1.01 17.06
CA PHE A 179 26.31 0.39 15.77
C PHE A 179 25.36 1.25 14.92
N GLU A 180 25.74 1.46 13.66
CA GLU A 180 24.81 1.91 12.61
C GLU A 180 23.96 0.74 12.15
N MET A 181 22.65 0.91 12.13
CA MET A 181 21.70 -0.18 11.90
C MET A 181 20.81 0.08 10.70
N GLY A 182 20.56 -0.98 9.93
CA GLY A 182 19.48 -1.06 8.95
C GLY A 182 18.57 -2.24 9.27
N CYS A 183 17.30 -2.16 8.88
CA CYS A 183 16.41 -3.31 8.90
C CYS A 183 15.66 -3.46 7.57
N TYR A 184 15.35 -4.70 7.24
CA TYR A 184 14.77 -5.10 5.96
C TYR A 184 13.64 -6.08 6.24
N GLY A 185 12.42 -5.74 5.85
CA GLY A 185 11.23 -6.55 6.10
C GLY A 185 10.50 -6.88 4.81
N ILE A 186 10.05 -8.13 4.68
CA ILE A 186 9.15 -8.58 3.62
C ILE A 186 7.95 -9.26 4.28
N GLY A 187 6.74 -8.87 3.88
CA GLY A 187 5.50 -9.47 4.36
C GLY A 187 5.23 -10.81 3.68
N ILE A 188 5.87 -11.89 4.14
CA ILE A 188 5.75 -13.23 3.54
C ILE A 188 4.30 -13.69 3.40
N THR A 189 3.46 -13.46 4.42
CA THR A 189 2.04 -13.82 4.37
C THR A 189 1.19 -12.88 3.52
N ARG A 190 1.65 -11.64 3.31
CA ARG A 190 0.98 -10.64 2.46
C ARG A 190 1.29 -10.85 0.98
N LEU A 191 2.48 -11.35 0.66
CA LEU A 191 2.94 -11.58 -0.70
C LEU A 191 1.98 -12.43 -1.56
N PRO A 192 1.49 -13.61 -1.13
CA PRO A 192 0.57 -14.39 -1.95
C PRO A 192 -0.76 -13.66 -2.18
N ALA A 193 -1.29 -12.93 -1.18
CA ALA A 193 -2.49 -12.12 -1.36
C ALA A 193 -2.27 -10.98 -2.37
N ALA A 194 -1.13 -10.29 -2.30
CA ALA A 194 -0.77 -9.26 -3.27
C ALA A 194 -0.60 -9.82 -4.70
N ALA A 195 -0.04 -11.03 -4.83
CA ALA A 195 0.08 -11.71 -6.11
C ALA A 195 -1.29 -12.06 -6.71
N ILE A 196 -2.25 -12.53 -5.89
CA ILE A 196 -3.63 -12.80 -6.30
C ILE A 196 -4.35 -11.50 -6.70
N GLU A 197 -4.24 -10.43 -5.91
CA GLU A 197 -4.85 -9.13 -6.23
C GLU A 197 -4.40 -8.61 -7.60
N GLN A 198 -3.13 -8.82 -7.96
CA GLN A 198 -2.60 -8.45 -9.27
C GLN A 198 -2.90 -9.47 -10.39
N ASN A 199 -3.13 -10.74 -10.05
CA ASN A 199 -3.26 -11.83 -11.01
C ASN A 199 -4.43 -12.75 -10.66
N HIS A 200 -5.63 -12.35 -11.06
CA HIS A 200 -6.83 -13.18 -11.02
C HIS A 200 -7.75 -12.87 -12.20
N ASP A 201 -8.68 -13.78 -12.47
CA ASP A 201 -9.81 -13.55 -13.35
C ASP A 201 -11.11 -14.04 -12.69
N GLU A 202 -12.24 -13.98 -13.42
CA GLU A 202 -13.55 -14.45 -12.93
C GLU A 202 -13.57 -15.94 -12.55
N ARG A 203 -12.60 -16.74 -13.01
CA ARG A 203 -12.50 -18.17 -12.74
C ARG A 203 -11.61 -18.48 -11.53
N GLY A 204 -10.84 -17.50 -11.03
CA GLY A 204 -10.04 -17.60 -9.82
C GLY A 204 -8.59 -17.14 -9.98
N ILE A 205 -7.69 -17.80 -9.24
CA ILE A 205 -6.31 -17.34 -9.08
C ILE A 205 -5.49 -17.60 -10.35
N ILE A 206 -4.58 -16.69 -10.69
CA ILE A 206 -3.55 -16.89 -11.72
C ILE A 206 -2.18 -16.69 -11.05
N TRP A 207 -1.57 -17.78 -10.60
CA TRP A 207 -0.27 -17.68 -9.94
C TRP A 207 0.84 -17.24 -10.91
N PRO A 208 1.83 -16.46 -10.45
CA PRO A 208 3.17 -16.52 -10.99
C PRO A 208 3.76 -17.91 -10.77
N ASP A 209 4.44 -18.47 -11.78
CA ASP A 209 4.90 -19.87 -11.75
C ASP A 209 5.78 -20.19 -10.54
N ALA A 210 6.61 -19.24 -10.11
CA ALA A 210 7.53 -19.41 -8.98
C ALA A 210 6.84 -19.63 -7.62
N ILE A 211 5.54 -19.32 -7.49
CA ILE A 211 4.78 -19.43 -6.24
C ILE A 211 3.47 -20.21 -6.38
N ALA A 212 3.25 -20.85 -7.54
CA ALA A 212 2.09 -21.71 -7.73
C ALA A 212 2.15 -22.92 -6.77
N PRO A 213 1.00 -23.40 -6.24
CA PRO A 213 0.98 -24.51 -5.29
C PRO A 213 1.41 -25.84 -5.92
N PHE A 214 1.21 -25.97 -7.23
CA PHE A 214 1.72 -27.03 -8.09
C PHE A 214 2.05 -26.41 -9.44
N THR A 215 2.98 -27.00 -10.18
CA THR A 215 3.30 -26.56 -11.54
C THR A 215 2.29 -27.11 -12.54
N VAL A 216 1.98 -28.41 -12.45
CA VAL A 216 1.10 -29.12 -13.39
C VAL A 216 0.00 -29.86 -12.63
N VAL A 217 -1.23 -29.81 -13.13
CA VAL A 217 -2.31 -30.71 -12.74
C VAL A 217 -2.68 -31.65 -13.88
N ILE A 218 -2.80 -32.94 -13.57
CA ILE A 218 -3.31 -33.97 -14.48
C ILE A 218 -4.75 -34.29 -14.09
N CYS A 219 -5.68 -34.11 -15.03
CA CYS A 219 -7.12 -34.31 -14.86
C CYS A 219 -7.61 -35.51 -15.71
N PRO A 220 -7.58 -36.75 -15.17
CA PRO A 220 -8.10 -37.93 -15.84
C PRO A 220 -9.63 -38.03 -15.76
N VAL A 221 -10.31 -37.94 -16.90
CA VAL A 221 -11.78 -38.02 -16.99
C VAL A 221 -12.23 -39.49 -17.04
N GLY A 222 -12.89 -39.95 -15.99
CA GLY A 222 -13.41 -41.32 -15.91
C GLY A 222 -12.34 -42.38 -15.63
N MET A 223 -11.32 -42.02 -14.86
CA MET A 223 -10.23 -42.90 -14.42
C MET A 223 -10.70 -44.20 -13.76
N ASP A 224 -11.84 -44.14 -13.08
CA ASP A 224 -12.52 -45.26 -12.42
C ASP A 224 -13.10 -46.29 -13.40
N ARG A 225 -13.37 -45.88 -14.64
CA ARG A 225 -14.07 -46.68 -15.66
C ARG A 225 -13.21 -47.05 -16.86
N SER A 226 -12.03 -46.44 -17.02
CA SER A 226 -11.12 -46.69 -18.14
C SER A 226 -9.71 -46.95 -17.64
N ASP A 227 -9.29 -48.21 -17.70
CA ASP A 227 -7.92 -48.62 -17.38
C ASP A 227 -6.90 -47.88 -18.26
N ALA A 228 -7.25 -47.61 -19.53
CA ALA A 228 -6.39 -46.86 -20.45
C ALA A 228 -6.16 -45.41 -19.99
N VAL A 229 -7.21 -44.74 -19.47
CA VAL A 229 -7.08 -43.39 -18.91
C VAL A 229 -6.23 -43.42 -17.64
N ARG A 230 -6.47 -44.39 -16.75
CA ARG A 230 -5.68 -44.57 -15.52
C ARG A 230 -4.20 -44.77 -15.81
N GLU A 231 -3.87 -45.72 -16.68
CA GLU A 231 -2.48 -46.02 -17.05
C GLU A 231 -1.79 -44.81 -17.72
N ALA A 232 -2.50 -44.10 -18.60
CA ALA A 232 -1.94 -42.91 -19.25
C ALA A 232 -1.66 -41.78 -18.25
N ALA A 233 -2.56 -41.54 -17.29
CA ALA A 233 -2.41 -40.51 -16.28
C ALA A 233 -1.28 -40.83 -15.28
N GLU A 234 -1.24 -42.07 -14.75
CA GLU A 234 -0.20 -42.53 -13.83
C GLU A 234 1.19 -42.52 -14.48
N ARG A 235 1.27 -42.88 -15.77
CA ARG A 235 2.51 -42.81 -16.54
C ARG A 235 3.00 -41.36 -16.68
N LEU A 236 2.12 -40.44 -17.09
CA LEU A 236 2.48 -39.03 -17.24
C LEU A 236 2.89 -38.41 -15.90
N TYR A 237 2.15 -38.70 -14.85
CA TYR A 237 2.46 -38.27 -13.48
C TYR A 237 3.87 -38.71 -13.07
N THR A 238 4.17 -40.00 -13.24
CA THR A 238 5.47 -40.57 -12.93
C THR A 238 6.61 -39.96 -13.77
N GLU A 239 6.38 -39.76 -15.07
CA GLU A 239 7.39 -39.19 -15.97
C GLU A 239 7.72 -37.73 -15.60
N LEU A 240 6.71 -36.91 -15.30
CA LEU A 240 6.91 -35.50 -14.93
C LEU A 240 7.55 -35.37 -13.54
N LEU A 241 7.14 -36.18 -12.56
CA LEU A 241 7.79 -36.23 -11.25
C LEU A 241 9.26 -36.64 -11.37
N ALA A 242 9.57 -37.64 -12.20
CA ALA A 242 10.95 -38.07 -12.45
C ALA A 242 11.81 -36.97 -13.10
N ALA A 243 11.17 -36.00 -13.78
CA ALA A 243 11.81 -34.81 -14.32
C ALA A 243 11.90 -33.64 -13.31
N GLY A 244 11.45 -33.83 -12.07
CA GLY A 244 11.49 -32.82 -11.01
C GLY A 244 10.39 -31.77 -11.08
N VAL A 245 9.35 -32.00 -11.90
CA VAL A 245 8.18 -31.12 -11.97
C VAL A 245 7.29 -31.36 -10.76
N ASP A 246 6.79 -30.29 -10.14
CA ASP A 246 5.78 -30.40 -9.08
C ASP A 246 4.40 -30.62 -9.70
N VAL A 247 3.89 -31.85 -9.58
CA VAL A 247 2.70 -32.34 -10.31
C VAL A 247 1.68 -32.84 -9.31
N ILE A 248 0.42 -32.49 -9.53
CA ILE A 248 -0.72 -33.09 -8.83
C ILE A 248 -1.60 -33.88 -9.81
N LEU A 249 -2.03 -35.07 -9.37
CA LEU A 249 -3.02 -35.89 -10.07
C LEU A 249 -4.37 -35.68 -9.38
N ASP A 250 -5.39 -35.28 -10.12
CA ASP A 250 -6.75 -35.25 -9.60
C ASP A 250 -7.42 -36.63 -9.74
N ASP A 251 -7.31 -37.44 -8.71
CA ASP A 251 -7.85 -38.80 -8.62
C ASP A 251 -9.21 -38.86 -7.90
N ARG A 252 -9.86 -37.72 -7.65
CA ARG A 252 -11.11 -37.63 -6.87
C ARG A 252 -12.31 -38.32 -7.53
N GLY A 253 -12.25 -38.57 -8.85
CA GLY A 253 -13.37 -39.13 -9.60
C GLY A 253 -14.51 -38.14 -9.84
N GLU A 254 -14.22 -36.84 -9.78
CA GLU A 254 -15.20 -35.77 -9.94
C GLU A 254 -15.72 -35.63 -11.39
N ARG A 255 -16.87 -34.96 -11.53
CA ARG A 255 -17.40 -34.64 -12.87
C ARG A 255 -16.47 -33.62 -13.55
N PRO A 256 -16.20 -33.73 -14.87
CA PRO A 256 -15.25 -32.86 -15.56
C PRO A 256 -15.47 -31.37 -15.32
N GLY A 257 -16.74 -30.91 -15.34
CA GLY A 257 -17.05 -29.50 -15.09
C GLY A 257 -16.67 -29.00 -13.69
N ALA A 258 -16.92 -29.81 -12.65
CA ALA A 258 -16.55 -29.46 -11.28
C ALA A 258 -15.03 -29.53 -11.07
N MET A 259 -14.40 -30.60 -11.56
CA MET A 259 -12.95 -30.78 -11.55
C MET A 259 -12.22 -29.60 -12.20
N PHE A 260 -12.66 -29.18 -13.39
CA PHE A 260 -12.02 -28.08 -14.11
C PHE A 260 -12.23 -26.74 -13.41
N ALA A 261 -13.41 -26.48 -12.86
CA ALA A 261 -13.70 -25.27 -12.09
C ALA A 261 -12.81 -25.18 -10.83
N ASP A 262 -12.63 -26.29 -10.11
CA ASP A 262 -11.75 -26.31 -8.92
C ASP A 262 -10.31 -25.97 -9.27
N TRP A 263 -9.74 -26.57 -10.33
CA TRP A 263 -8.35 -26.30 -10.70
C TRP A 263 -8.13 -24.93 -11.33
N GLU A 264 -9.14 -24.38 -11.99
CA GLU A 264 -9.14 -22.98 -12.43
C GLU A 264 -9.21 -22.02 -11.25
N LEU A 265 -9.96 -22.36 -10.21
CA LEU A 265 -10.05 -21.59 -8.97
C LEU A 265 -8.74 -21.62 -8.17
N ILE A 266 -8.16 -22.81 -7.99
CA ILE A 266 -6.87 -23.03 -7.32
C ILE A 266 -5.73 -22.35 -8.10
N GLY A 267 -5.84 -22.31 -9.43
CA GLY A 267 -4.95 -21.53 -10.29
C GLY A 267 -3.68 -22.25 -10.73
N VAL A 268 -3.66 -23.59 -10.77
CA VAL A 268 -2.48 -24.35 -11.22
C VAL A 268 -2.16 -23.95 -12.68
N PRO A 269 -0.91 -23.53 -13.00
CA PRO A 269 -0.59 -22.93 -14.30
C PRO A 269 -0.81 -23.86 -15.49
N HIS A 270 -0.47 -25.14 -15.38
CA HIS A 270 -0.56 -26.09 -16.49
C HIS A 270 -1.56 -27.21 -16.18
N ARG A 271 -2.61 -27.35 -16.99
CA ARG A 271 -3.56 -28.46 -16.90
C ARG A 271 -3.40 -29.41 -18.08
N VAL A 272 -3.31 -30.71 -17.80
CA VAL A 272 -3.39 -31.78 -18.80
C VAL A 272 -4.64 -32.62 -18.55
N THR A 273 -5.56 -32.62 -19.50
CA THR A 273 -6.80 -33.41 -19.45
C THR A 273 -6.65 -34.67 -20.28
N ILE A 274 -6.93 -35.83 -19.68
CA ILE A 274 -6.86 -37.14 -20.33
C ILE A 274 -8.25 -37.76 -20.30
N GLY A 275 -8.88 -37.93 -21.46
CA GLY A 275 -10.21 -38.52 -21.57
C GLY A 275 -10.23 -39.71 -22.52
N ASP A 276 -11.15 -40.65 -22.28
CA ASP A 276 -11.22 -41.91 -23.05
C ASP A 276 -11.39 -41.67 -24.56
N LYS A 277 -12.18 -40.66 -24.95
CA LYS A 277 -12.40 -40.31 -26.36
C LYS A 277 -11.14 -39.73 -27.02
N SER A 278 -10.49 -38.75 -26.40
CA SER A 278 -9.28 -38.14 -26.96
C SER A 278 -8.12 -39.13 -26.99
N LEU A 279 -8.02 -39.99 -25.98
CA LEU A 279 -6.97 -41.01 -25.93
C LEU A 279 -7.11 -42.06 -27.04
N LYS A 280 -8.34 -42.45 -27.40
CA LYS A 280 -8.61 -43.31 -28.58
C LYS A 280 -8.21 -42.66 -29.90
N GLU A 281 -8.23 -41.33 -29.97
CA GLU A 281 -7.70 -40.54 -31.10
C GLU A 281 -6.16 -40.34 -31.01
N GLY A 282 -5.51 -40.89 -29.99
CA GLY A 282 -4.06 -40.73 -29.73
C GLY A 282 -3.69 -39.35 -29.18
N GLN A 283 -4.64 -38.61 -28.62
CA GLN A 283 -4.49 -37.22 -28.20
C GLN A 283 -4.82 -37.03 -26.70
N VAL A 284 -4.26 -35.98 -26.12
CA VAL A 284 -4.64 -35.41 -24.83
C VAL A 284 -4.80 -33.90 -24.98
N GLU A 285 -5.41 -33.24 -24.00
CA GLU A 285 -5.63 -31.80 -24.05
C GLU A 285 -4.73 -31.10 -23.03
N TYR A 286 -3.99 -30.09 -23.48
CA TYR A 286 -3.20 -29.20 -22.64
C TYR A 286 -3.84 -27.83 -22.59
N GLN A 287 -3.84 -27.18 -21.43
CA GLN A 287 -4.24 -25.78 -21.31
C GLN A 287 -3.41 -25.07 -20.24
N HIS A 288 -2.86 -23.90 -20.59
CA HIS A 288 -2.31 -22.99 -19.59
C HIS A 288 -3.43 -22.20 -18.89
N ARG A 289 -3.29 -21.85 -17.61
CA ARG A 289 -4.31 -21.15 -16.81
C ARG A 289 -4.71 -19.80 -17.40
N ARG A 290 -3.79 -19.14 -18.12
CA ARG A 290 -4.03 -17.87 -18.84
C ARG A 290 -4.65 -18.04 -20.23
N GLU A 291 -4.68 -19.26 -20.77
CA GLU A 291 -5.23 -19.54 -22.09
C GLU A 291 -6.74 -19.79 -22.02
N GLY A 292 -7.49 -19.25 -22.99
CA GLY A 292 -8.94 -19.40 -23.07
C GLY A 292 -9.39 -20.75 -23.63
N ALA A 293 -8.52 -21.49 -24.32
CA ALA A 293 -8.84 -22.75 -24.97
C ALA A 293 -7.74 -23.79 -24.78
N ALA A 294 -8.13 -25.06 -24.73
CA ALA A 294 -7.20 -26.18 -24.70
C ALA A 294 -6.63 -26.48 -26.10
N THR A 295 -5.39 -26.95 -26.13
CA THR A 295 -4.68 -27.42 -27.32
C THR A 295 -4.59 -28.94 -27.29
N LYS A 296 -4.94 -29.61 -28.39
CA LYS A 296 -4.72 -31.05 -28.53
C LYS A 296 -3.24 -31.34 -28.77
N VAL A 297 -2.70 -32.28 -28.00
CA VAL A 297 -1.30 -32.72 -28.07
C VAL A 297 -1.27 -34.24 -28.21
N PRO A 298 -0.42 -34.82 -29.08
CA PRO A 298 -0.25 -36.26 -29.14
C PRO A 298 0.10 -36.84 -27.77
N ALA A 299 -0.58 -37.92 -27.37
CA ALA A 299 -0.44 -38.49 -26.03
C ALA A 299 0.99 -38.98 -25.73
N GLY A 300 1.77 -39.35 -26.75
CA GLY A 300 3.17 -39.73 -26.61
C GLY A 300 4.15 -38.55 -26.48
N GLU A 301 3.71 -37.32 -26.79
CA GLU A 301 4.54 -36.11 -26.79
C GLU A 301 4.23 -35.16 -25.62
N ILE A 302 3.12 -35.38 -24.90
CA ILE A 302 2.61 -34.45 -23.89
C ILE A 302 3.63 -34.12 -22.78
N ALA A 303 4.40 -35.09 -22.31
CA ALA A 303 5.41 -34.84 -21.27
C ALA A 303 6.51 -33.90 -21.78
N ALA A 304 7.01 -34.13 -23.00
CA ALA A 304 8.00 -33.25 -23.64
C ALA A 304 7.42 -31.86 -23.91
N PHE A 305 6.16 -31.80 -24.36
CA PHE A 305 5.45 -30.54 -24.59
C PHE A 305 5.33 -29.71 -23.31
N VAL A 306 4.87 -30.31 -22.21
CA VAL A 306 4.75 -29.62 -20.91
C VAL A 306 6.13 -29.14 -20.45
N LYS A 307 7.17 -30.00 -20.48
CA LYS A 307 8.54 -29.59 -20.13
C LYS A 307 9.04 -28.40 -20.96
N GLY A 308 8.71 -28.36 -22.26
CA GLY A 308 9.03 -27.23 -23.13
C GLY A 308 8.33 -25.93 -22.74
N ARG A 309 7.11 -26.01 -22.19
CA ARG A 309 6.36 -24.85 -21.68
C ARG A 309 6.92 -24.32 -20.36
N LEU A 310 7.53 -25.17 -19.53
CA LEU A 310 8.12 -24.78 -18.24
C LEU A 310 9.47 -24.05 -18.38
N ALA A 311 10.16 -24.22 -19.52
CA ALA A 311 11.48 -23.65 -19.76
C ALA A 311 11.46 -22.32 -20.54
N ALA A 312 10.28 -21.86 -20.96
CA ALA A 312 10.06 -20.65 -21.76
C ALA A 312 9.58 -19.48 -20.88
#